data_AF-X1T0C6-F1
#
_entry.id   AF-X1T0C6-F1
#
_cell.length_a   1.000
_cell.length_b   1.000
_cell.length_c   1.000
_cell.angle_alpha   90.00
_cell.angle_beta   90.00
_cell.angle_gamma   90.00
#
_symmetry.space_group_name_H-M   'P 1'
#
loop_
_entity.id
_entity.type
_entity.pdbx_description
1 polymer ?
#
loop_
_entity_poly.entity_id
_entity_poly.type
_entity_poly.pdbx_seq_one_letter_code
_entity_poly.pdbx_strand_id
1 'polypeptide(L)' 'MASSLHGIPRATQDVDIVTEIQEDHIDLLVKALEGEFYIDASMIREAIHRQASFNVIHLATMFKVDIFIL' A
#
# COMPACT_ATOMS: atom_id res chain seq x y z
N MET A 1 -20.29 8.25 22.70
CA MET A 1 -20.61 6.82 22.78
C MET A 1 -19.30 6.06 22.60
N ALA A 2 -18.74 5.55 23.68
CA ALA A 2 -17.53 4.74 23.66
C ALA A 2 -17.95 3.28 23.58
N SER A 3 -17.70 2.63 22.44
CA SER A 3 -17.79 1.19 22.32
C SER A 3 -16.35 0.66 22.32
N SER A 4 -15.86 0.31 23.52
CA SER A 4 -14.64 -0.47 23.68
C SER A 4 -14.97 -1.92 23.31
N LEU A 5 -15.07 -2.21 22.01
CA LEU A 5 -15.12 -3.58 21.52
C LEU A 5 -13.73 -4.18 21.69
N HIS A 6 -13.65 -5.10 22.64
CA HIS A 6 -12.52 -5.94 22.99
C HIS A 6 -12.03 -6.69 21.74
N GLY A 7 -11.13 -6.07 20.98
CA GLY A 7 -10.48 -6.69 19.83
C GLY A 7 -9.50 -7.73 20.34
N ILE A 8 -9.77 -9.01 20.07
CA ILE A 8 -8.74 -10.05 20.04
C ILE A 8 -7.59 -9.48 19.21
N PRO A 9 -6.33 -9.46 19.69
CA PRO A 9 -5.20 -8.99 18.89
C PRO A 9 -5.14 -9.87 17.64
N ARG A 10 -5.67 -9.36 16.53
CA ARG A 10 -5.22 -9.83 15.22
C ARG A 10 -3.83 -9.23 15.12
N ALA A 11 -2.81 -10.07 15.13
CA ALA A 11 -1.55 -9.66 14.54
C ALA A 11 -1.85 -9.43 13.05
N THR A 12 -2.26 -8.22 12.68
CA THR A 12 -2.18 -7.81 11.30
C THR A 12 -0.70 -7.78 10.98
N GLN A 13 -0.28 -8.62 10.05
CA GLN A 13 1.05 -8.52 9.48
C GLN A 13 1.06 -7.27 8.59
N ASP A 14 1.07 -6.09 9.19
CA ASP A 14 1.16 -4.86 8.42
C ASP A 14 2.63 -4.66 8.04
N VAL A 15 2.92 -4.63 6.73
CA VAL A 15 4.23 -4.25 6.21
C VAL A 15 4.12 -2.79 5.80
N ASP A 16 4.76 -1.92 6.58
CA ASP A 16 4.88 -0.51 6.29
C ASP A 16 6.21 -0.23 5.57
N ILE A 17 6.14 0.29 4.35
CA ILE A 17 7.33 0.69 3.59
C ILE A 17 7.34 2.20 3.46
N VAL A 18 8.47 2.80 3.80
CA VAL A 18 8.71 4.24 3.63
C VAL A 18 9.71 4.40 2.49
N THR A 19 9.39 5.22 1.49
CA THR A 19 10.17 5.27 0.25
C THR A 19 10.05 6.60 -0.48
N GLU A 20 11.14 7.01 -1.13
CA GLU A 20 11.23 8.19 -1.99
C GLU A 20 10.94 7.79 -3.46
N ILE A 21 9.73 7.29 -3.71
CA ILE A 21 9.29 6.93 -5.08
C ILE A 21 9.05 8.23 -5.86
N GLN A 22 9.69 8.32 -7.03
CA GLN A 22 9.47 9.38 -8.00
C GLN A 22 8.59 8.88 -9.13
N GLU A 23 7.97 9.80 -9.89
CA GLU A 23 7.05 9.43 -10.98
C GLU A 23 7.68 8.50 -12.02
N ASP A 24 8.98 8.65 -12.29
CA ASP A 24 9.73 7.82 -13.24
C ASP A 24 9.84 6.34 -12.79
N HIS A 25 9.61 6.05 -11.51
CA HIS A 25 9.64 4.69 -10.97
C HIS A 25 8.27 3.97 -11.06
N ILE A 26 7.18 4.69 -11.35
CA ILE A 26 5.82 4.14 -11.28
C ILE A 26 5.67 2.96 -12.23
N ASP A 27 6.05 3.12 -13.50
CA ASP A 27 5.87 2.08 -14.52
C ASP A 27 6.68 0.82 -14.19
N LEU A 28 7.89 0.98 -13.64
CA LEU A 28 8.72 -0.13 -13.19
C LEU A 28 8.08 -0.87 -12.01
N LEU A 29 7.56 -0.13 -11.04
CA LEU A 29 6.92 -0.69 -9.85
C LEU A 29 5.63 -1.44 -10.19
N VAL A 30 4.77 -0.85 -11.04
CA VAL A 30 3.54 -1.50 -11.52
C VAL A 30 3.89 -2.78 -12.26
N LYS A 31 4.80 -2.74 -13.21
CA LYS A 31 5.23 -3.93 -13.97
C LYS A 31 5.81 -5.03 -13.10
N ALA A 32 6.51 -4.67 -12.02
CA ALA A 32 7.09 -5.64 -11.09
C ALA A 32 6.04 -6.34 -10.22
N LEU A 33 4.90 -5.70 -9.94
CA LEU A 33 3.92 -6.17 -8.95
C LEU A 33 2.58 -6.60 -9.53
N GLU A 34 2.18 -6.11 -10.71
CA GLU A 34 0.86 -6.34 -11.31
C GLU A 34 0.49 -7.81 -11.56
N GLY A 35 1.48 -8.71 -11.61
CA GLY A 35 1.26 -10.14 -11.78
C GLY A 35 0.71 -10.85 -10.53
N GLU A 36 0.98 -10.31 -9.33
CA GLU A 36 0.62 -10.94 -8.05
C GLU A 36 -0.17 -10.00 -7.13
N PHE A 37 -0.09 -8.68 -7.38
CA PHE A 37 -0.71 -7.65 -6.55
C PHE A 37 -1.69 -6.81 -7.36
N TYR A 38 -2.77 -6.42 -6.71
CA TYR A 38 -3.54 -5.26 -7.12
C TYR A 38 -2.70 -4.00 -6.86
N ILE A 39 -2.40 -3.29 -7.94
CA ILE A 39 -1.62 -2.06 -7.95
C ILE A 39 -2.12 -1.18 -9.10
N ASP A 40 -2.14 0.14 -8.89
CA ASP A 40 -2.63 1.09 -9.88
C ASP A 40 -1.71 2.30 -10.00
N ALA A 41 -1.30 2.62 -11.24
CA ALA A 41 -0.38 3.71 -11.51
C ALA A 41 -0.94 5.09 -11.14
N SER A 42 -2.27 5.29 -11.27
CA SER A 42 -2.90 6.57 -10.94
C SER A 42 -2.95 6.80 -9.44
N MET A 43 -3.19 5.75 -8.64
CA MET A 43 -3.13 5.76 -7.19
C MET A 43 -1.72 6.12 -6.68
N ILE A 44 -0.69 5.51 -7.25
CA ILE A 44 0.70 5.80 -6.87
C ILE A 44 1.06 7.25 -7.19
N ARG A 45 0.72 7.71 -8.40
CA ARG A 45 0.97 9.10 -8.84
C ARG A 45 0.28 10.10 -7.92
N GLU A 46 -0.97 9.84 -7.54
CA GLU A 46 -1.69 10.70 -6.61
C GLU A 46 -1.03 10.71 -5.23
N ALA A 47 -0.57 9.55 -4.73
CA ALA A 47 0.12 9.47 -3.45
C ALA A 47 1.45 10.25 -3.44
N ILE A 48 2.23 10.18 -4.53
CA ILE A 48 3.46 10.97 -4.69
C ILE A 48 3.15 12.46 -4.67
N HIS A 49 2.18 12.89 -5.49
CA HIS A 49 1.80 14.29 -5.63
C HIS A 49 1.30 14.90 -4.30
N ARG A 50 0.58 14.11 -3.51
CA ARG A 50 0.00 14.53 -2.23
C ARG A 50 0.91 14.27 -1.03
N GLN A 51 2.07 13.65 -1.21
CA GLN A 51 2.94 13.21 -0.10
C GLN A 51 2.15 12.34 0.88
N ALA A 52 1.38 11.41 0.32
CA ALA A 52 0.44 10.54 1.03
C ALA A 52 0.92 9.09 0.96
N SER A 53 0.04 8.16 1.33
CA SER A 53 0.27 6.73 1.20
C SER A 53 -0.64 6.08 0.17
N PHE A 54 -0.22 4.92 -0.32
CA PHE A 54 -1.04 4.01 -1.11
C PHE A 54 -0.84 2.58 -0.60
N ASN A 55 -1.72 1.66 -0.99
CA ASN A 55 -1.56 0.25 -0.65
C ASN A 55 -1.52 -0.62 -1.90
N VAL A 56 -0.89 -1.77 -1.74
CA VAL A 56 -0.94 -2.88 -2.70
C VAL A 56 -1.51 -4.10 -2.01
N ILE A 57 -2.26 -4.91 -2.75
CA ILE A 57 -2.95 -6.08 -2.19
C ILE A 57 -2.52 -7.32 -2.94
N HIS A 58 -1.86 -8.27 -2.27
CA HIS A 58 -1.52 -9.56 -2.85
C HIS A 58 -2.80 -10.36 -3.11
N LEU A 59 -3.05 -10.70 -4.38
CA LEU A 59 -4.33 -11.22 -4.83
C LEU A 59 -4.62 -12.63 -4.29
N ALA A 60 -3.60 -13.47 -4.11
CA ALA A 60 -3.82 -14.85 -3.68
C ALA A 60 -4.16 -14.98 -2.18
N THR A 61 -3.62 -14.09 -1.35
CA THR A 61 -3.79 -14.15 0.12
C THR A 61 -4.62 -13.01 0.69
N MET A 62 -4.99 -12.03 -0.15
CA MET A 62 -5.61 -10.76 0.27
C MET A 62 -4.77 -10.01 1.30
N PHE A 63 -3.45 -10.21 1.24
CA PHE A 63 -2.50 -9.57 2.12
C PHE A 63 -2.23 -8.14 1.66
N LYS A 64 -2.31 -7.18 2.58
CA LYS A 64 -2.17 -5.74 2.29
C LYS A 64 -0.80 -5.25 2.72
N VAL A 65 -0.19 -4.41 1.89
CA VAL A 65 1.05 -3.67 2.19
C VAL A 65 0.75 -2.19 2.06
N ASP A 66 1.11 -1.39 3.06
CA ASP A 66 0.93 0.05 3.07
C ASP A 66 2.28 0.74 2.77
N ILE A 67 2.27 1.67 1.81
CA ILE A 67 3.46 2.37 1.32
C ILE A 67 3.28 3.87 1.55
N PHE A 68 4.20 4.47 2.29
CA PHE A 68 4.21 5.89 2.64
C PHE A 68 5.28 6.62 1.84
N ILE A 69 4.88 7.71 1.16
CA ILE A 69 5.80 8.59 0.44
C ILE A 69 6.41 9.61 1.41
N LEU A 70 7.73 9.84 1.28
CA LEU A 70 8.48 10.89 1.98
C LEU A 70 8.65 12.18 1.17
#